data_AF-A0A7Y2F6I4-F1
#
_entry.id   AF-A0A7Y2F6I4-F1
#
_cell.length_a   1.000
_cell.length_b   1.000
_cell.length_c   1.000
_cell.angle_alpha   90.00
_cell.angle_beta   90.00
_cell.angle_gamma   90.00
#
_symmetry.space_group_name_H-M   'P 1'
#
loop_
_entity.id
_entity.type
_entity.pdbx_description
1 polymer ?
#
loop_
_entity_poly.entity_id
_entity_poly.type
_entity_poly.pdbx_seq_one_letter_code
_entity_poly.pdbx_strand_id
1 'polypeptide(L)'
;RLAGRPYLVCQAGSTQVISDYLRPITSLDNFTFLDVPVETILGDLPNEIAVHPHTDRWMSVESPQRRVVHKWVADVLATKVVTR
;
A
#
# COMPACT_ATOMS: atom_id res chain seq x y z
N ARG A 1 6.20 -17.83 5.63
CA ARG A 1 6.60 -17.25 6.95
C ARG A 1 7.18 -15.87 6.72
N LEU A 2 6.88 -14.95 7.63
CA LEU A 2 7.12 -13.51 7.47
C LEU A 2 8.58 -13.06 7.73
N ALA A 3 9.45 -13.94 8.22
CA ALA A 3 10.93 -13.85 8.29
C ALA A 3 11.56 -12.45 8.56
N GLY A 4 10.91 -11.59 9.34
CA GLY A 4 11.40 -10.24 9.65
C GLY A 4 11.47 -9.27 8.46
N ARG A 5 10.81 -9.57 7.33
CA ARG A 5 10.80 -8.68 6.16
C ARG A 5 9.81 -7.52 6.37
N PRO A 6 10.07 -6.32 5.82
CA PRO A 6 9.09 -5.23 5.83
C PRO A 6 7.92 -5.52 4.88
N TYR A 7 6.71 -5.13 5.28
CA TYR A 7 5.45 -5.29 4.53
C TYR A 7 4.79 -3.94 4.29
N LEU A 8 4.30 -3.74 3.07
CA LEU A 8 3.39 -2.68 2.73
C LEU A 8 2.02 -3.30 2.45
N VAL A 9 1.02 -2.91 3.21
CA VAL A 9 -0.37 -3.33 3.06
C VAL A 9 -1.15 -2.14 2.52
N CYS A 10 -1.74 -2.31 1.33
CA CYS A 10 -2.58 -1.29 0.69
C CYS A 10 -3.99 -1.84 0.50
N GLN A 11 -4.98 -0.98 0.64
CA GLN A 11 -6.37 -1.33 0.34
C GLN A 11 -7.11 -0.13 -0.24
N ALA A 12 -7.98 -0.37 -1.23
CA ALA A 12 -8.96 0.61 -1.65
C ALA A 12 -9.88 0.96 -0.48
N GLY A 13 -9.90 2.23 -0.07
CA GLY A 13 -10.51 2.67 1.18
C GLY A 13 -9.56 2.47 2.35
N SER A 14 -10.00 1.73 3.37
CA SER A 14 -9.27 1.62 4.65
C SER A 14 -8.67 0.25 4.90
N THR A 15 -7.43 0.24 5.40
CA THR A 15 -6.69 -0.93 5.86
C THR A 15 -6.99 -1.33 7.32
N GLN A 16 -7.87 -0.58 8.01
CA GLN A 16 -8.16 -0.77 9.44
C GLN A 16 -8.53 -2.22 9.78
N VAL A 17 -9.46 -2.82 9.03
CA VAL A 17 -9.91 -4.21 9.24
C VAL A 17 -8.76 -5.21 9.12
N ILE A 18 -7.84 -5.00 8.18
CA ILE A 18 -6.65 -5.85 8.04
C ILE A 18 -5.75 -5.69 9.26
N SER A 19 -5.51 -4.45 9.71
CA SER A 19 -4.66 -4.17 10.87
C SER A 19 -5.23 -4.80 12.16
N ASP A 20 -6.54 -4.74 12.34
CA ASP A 20 -7.23 -5.30 13.51
C ASP A 20 -7.22 -6.83 13.51
N TYR A 21 -7.36 -7.44 12.33
CA TYR A 21 -7.22 -8.88 12.17
C TYR A 21 -5.79 -9.36 12.50
N LEU A 22 -4.77 -8.62 12.09
CA LEU A 22 -3.36 -9.01 12.28
C LEU A 22 -2.86 -8.77 13.71
N ARG A 23 -3.37 -7.73 14.39
CA ARG A 23 -2.93 -7.33 15.74
C ARG A 23 -2.90 -8.46 16.78
N PRO A 24 -3.90 -9.36 16.89
CA PRO A 24 -3.83 -10.49 17.82
C PRO A 24 -2.93 -11.64 17.35
N ILE A 25 -2.53 -11.67 16.07
CA ILE A 25 -1.80 -12.79 15.45
C ILE A 25 -0.29 -12.55 15.47
N THR A 26 0.16 -11.30 15.32
CA THR A 26 1.59 -10.97 15.20
C THR A 26 1.90 -9.52 15.55
N SER A 27 3.18 -9.22 15.78
CA SER A 27 3.63 -7.82 15.91
C SER A 27 3.51 -7.11 14.56
N LEU A 28 3.05 -5.86 14.61
CA LEU A 28 2.88 -5.00 13.44
C LEU A 28 4.10 -4.11 13.15
N ASP A 29 5.22 -4.27 13.88
CA ASP A 29 6.39 -3.38 13.76
C ASP A 29 7.01 -3.35 12.35
N ASN A 30 6.87 -4.45 11.60
CA ASN A 30 7.35 -4.56 10.22
C ASN A 30 6.29 -4.22 9.17
N PHE A 31 5.11 -3.74 9.58
CA PHE A 31 4.00 -3.44 8.69
C PHE A 31 3.84 -1.93 8.52
N THR A 32 3.71 -1.52 7.26
CA THR A 32 3.26 -0.20 6.86
C THR A 32 1.89 -0.36 6.23
N PHE A 33 0.91 0.38 6.75
CA PHE A 33 -0.46 0.37 6.24
C PHE A 33 -0.72 1.65 5.45
N LEU A 34 -1.34 1.52 4.28
CA LEU A 34 -1.64 2.63 3.38
C LEU A 34 -3.09 2.53 2.88
N ASP A 35 -3.91 3.46 3.34
CA ASP A 35 -5.26 3.67 2.86
C ASP A 35 -5.22 4.33 1.48
N VAL A 36 -5.92 3.75 0.50
CA VAL A 36 -5.91 4.22 -0.89
C VAL A 36 -7.30 4.77 -1.24
N PRO A 37 -7.48 6.10 -1.30
CA PRO A 37 -8.75 6.72 -1.71
C PRO A 37 -8.89 6.62 -3.24
N VAL A 38 -9.20 5.42 -3.74
CA VAL A 38 -9.17 5.12 -5.18
C VAL A 38 -10.13 6.01 -5.96
N GLU A 39 -11.33 6.28 -5.44
CA GLU A 39 -12.30 7.17 -6.10
C GLU A 39 -11.78 8.61 -6.22
N THR A 40 -11.03 9.09 -5.23
CA THR A 40 -10.38 10.40 -5.31
C THR A 40 -9.22 10.42 -6.30
N ILE A 41 -8.50 9.30 -6.45
CA ILE A 41 -7.33 9.20 -7.36
C ILE A 41 -7.77 9.02 -8.81
N LEU A 42 -8.76 8.16 -9.05
CA LEU A 42 -9.20 7.77 -10.39
C LEU A 42 -10.37 8.61 -10.91
N GLY A 43 -11.06 9.36 -10.04
CA GLY A 43 -12.28 10.09 -10.39
C GLY A 43 -13.49 9.17 -10.55
N ASP A 44 -14.51 9.67 -11.25
CA ASP A 44 -15.74 8.92 -11.51
C ASP A 44 -15.46 7.67 -12.36
N LEU A 45 -16.06 6.56 -11.97
CA LEU A 45 -15.89 5.25 -12.61
C LEU A 45 -17.22 4.75 -13.17
N PRO A 46 -17.23 4.04 -14.32
CA PRO A 46 -16.06 3.64 -15.11
C PRO A 46 -15.49 4.79 -15.96
N ASN A 47 -14.18 4.74 -16.21
CA ASN A 47 -13.47 5.65 -17.10
C ASN A 47 -12.39 4.92 -17.91
N GLU A 48 -11.57 5.66 -18.65
CA GLU A 48 -10.50 5.12 -19.49
C GLU A 48 -9.37 4.43 -18.71
N ILE A 49 -9.24 4.74 -17.42
CA ILE A 49 -8.18 4.22 -16.55
C ILE A 49 -8.65 2.94 -15.83
N ALA A 50 -9.89 2.91 -15.34
CA ALA A 50 -10.44 1.76 -14.63
C ALA A 50 -11.95 1.62 -14.79
N VAL A 51 -12.42 0.37 -14.74
CA VAL A 51 -13.85 0.04 -14.75
C VAL A 51 -14.42 0.06 -13.33
N HIS A 52 -13.65 -0.37 -12.33
CA HIS A 52 -14.05 -0.40 -10.92
C HIS A 52 -12.90 0.02 -9.99
N PRO A 53 -13.19 0.49 -8.76
CA PRO A 53 -12.16 0.90 -7.79
C PRO A 53 -11.16 -0.23 -7.48
N HIS A 54 -11.59 -1.48 -7.53
CA HIS A 54 -10.75 -2.64 -7.25
C HIS A 54 -9.88 -3.09 -8.44
N THR A 55 -9.86 -2.36 -9.56
CA THR A 55 -8.97 -2.66 -10.70
C THR A 55 -7.49 -2.29 -10.42
N ASP A 56 -7.18 -1.72 -9.25
CA ASP A 56 -5.83 -1.40 -8.76
C ASP A 56 -4.98 -0.53 -9.72
N ARG A 57 -5.64 0.27 -10.55
CA ARG A 57 -4.98 1.16 -11.53
C ARG A 57 -4.50 2.49 -10.94
N TRP A 58 -4.80 2.76 -9.67
CA TRP A 58 -4.44 4.01 -8.98
C TRP A 58 -2.93 4.29 -8.98
N MET A 59 -2.08 3.27 -9.03
CA MET A 59 -0.62 3.42 -9.15
C MET A 59 -0.17 4.01 -10.51
N SER A 60 -1.04 4.02 -11.52
CA SER A 60 -0.74 4.61 -12.83
C SER A 60 -0.95 6.12 -12.86
N VAL A 61 -1.68 6.67 -11.88
CA VAL A 61 -2.00 8.09 -11.74
C VAL A 61 -1.08 8.71 -10.70
N GLU A 62 -0.61 9.94 -10.96
CA GLU A 62 0.18 10.68 -9.97
C GLU A 62 -0.68 11.03 -8.76
N SER A 63 -0.28 10.53 -7.59
CA SER A 63 -1.02 10.71 -6.33
C SER A 63 -0.06 10.70 -5.13
N PRO A 64 -0.48 11.27 -3.97
CA PRO A 64 0.29 11.13 -2.73
C PRO A 64 0.58 9.67 -2.37
N GLN A 65 -0.39 8.78 -2.54
CA GLN A 65 -0.29 7.35 -2.25
C GLN A 65 0.77 6.69 -3.12
N ARG A 66 0.77 6.97 -4.44
CA ARG A 66 1.82 6.50 -5.35
C ARG A 66 3.20 6.92 -4.85
N ARG A 67 3.38 8.20 -4.49
CA ARG A 67 4.66 8.69 -3.96
C ARG A 67 5.08 7.98 -2.67
N VAL A 68 4.14 7.71 -1.77
CA VAL A 68 4.39 6.94 -0.53
C VAL A 68 4.89 5.54 -0.87
N VAL A 69 4.24 4.83 -1.80
CA VAL A 69 4.68 3.48 -2.22
C VAL A 69 6.07 3.52 -2.84
N HIS A 70 6.33 4.43 -3.77
CA HIS A 70 7.64 4.56 -4.40
C HIS A 70 8.74 4.86 -3.37
N LYS A 71 8.48 5.78 -2.43
CA LYS A 71 9.41 6.08 -1.34
C LYS A 71 9.63 4.86 -0.46
N TRP A 72 8.57 4.15 -0.06
CA TRP A 72 8.67 2.96 0.79
C TRP A 72 9.53 1.88 0.14
N VAL A 73 9.34 1.61 -1.15
CA VAL A 73 10.16 0.66 -1.91
C VAL A 73 11.62 1.10 -1.92
N ALA A 74 11.89 2.38 -2.19
CA ALA A 74 13.25 2.91 -2.19
C ALA A 74 13.94 2.76 -0.81
N ASP A 75 13.24 3.09 0.27
CA ASP A 75 13.76 2.99 1.65
C ASP A 75 14.07 1.53 2.03
N VAL A 76 13.19 0.59 1.67
CA VAL A 76 13.39 -0.85 1.91
C VAL A 76 14.58 -1.38 1.12
N LEU A 77 14.76 -0.93 -0.12
CA LEU A 77 15.90 -1.34 -0.95
C LEU A 77 17.21 -0.73 -0.44
N ALA A 78 17.21 0.54 -0.02
CA ALA A 78 18.38 1.19 0.54
C ALA A 78 18.86 0.52 1.84
N THR A 79 17.92 0.17 2.74
CA THR A 79 18.23 -0.52 4.01
C THR A 79 18.95 -1.84 3.77
N LYS A 80 18.56 -2.60 2.74
CA LYS A 80 19.22 -3.87 2.38
C LYS A 80 20.65 -3.73 1.86
N VAL A 81 21.03 -2.55 1.35
CA VAL A 81 22.39 -2.30 0.85
C VAL A 81 23.36 -2.03 2.00
N VAL A 82 22.88 -1.47 3.11
CA VAL A 82 23.70 -1.10 4.27
C VAL A 82 24.04 -2.30 5.17
N THR A 83 23.24 -3.36 5.13
CA THR A 83 23.40 -4.55 6.00
C THR A 83 24.20 -5.71 5.37
N ARG A 84 24.97 -5.46 4.31
CA ARG A 84 25.80 -6.47 3.63
C ARG A 84 27.27 -6.35 3.99
#